data_AF-A0A2V7U2B6-F1
#
_entry.id   AF-A0A2V7U2B6-F1
#
_cell.length_a   1.000
_cell.length_b   1.000
_cell.length_c   1.000
_cell.angle_alpha   90.00
_cell.angle_beta   90.00
_cell.angle_gamma   90.00
#
_symmetry.space_group_name_H-M   'P 1'
#
loop_
_entity.id
_entity.type
_entity.pdbx_description
1 polymer ?
#
loop_
_entity_poly.entity_id
_entity_poly.type
_entity_poly.pdbx_seq_one_letter_code
_entity_poly.pdbx_strand_id
1 'polypeptide(L)'
;MTSRVRTLERIVEAALTAGVAVSGLLLVAGLVLGSTAPLWWGVLLLILTPVVRVLVVTVGLILDHDWLFAGVSLFVLGVLLSSVYVSGRL
;
A
#
# COMPACT_ATOMS: atom_id res chain seq x y z
N MET A 1 2.62 -18.66 18.86
CA MET A 1 2.48 -17.60 17.83
C MET A 1 3.86 -17.28 17.27
N THR A 2 4.07 -17.60 16.00
CA THR A 2 5.38 -17.74 15.32
C THR A 2 6.06 -16.39 15.08
N SER A 3 7.38 -16.34 15.23
CA SER A 3 8.21 -15.13 15.10
C SER A 3 8.07 -14.40 13.76
N ARG A 4 7.68 -15.11 12.68
CA ARG A 4 7.44 -14.53 11.35
C ARG A 4 6.28 -13.54 11.30
N VAL A 5 5.17 -13.81 11.99
CA VAL A 5 3.98 -12.94 12.01
C VAL A 5 4.33 -11.55 12.56
N ARG A 6 5.12 -11.51 13.65
CA ARG A 6 5.59 -10.25 14.27
C ARG A 6 6.56 -9.45 13.39
N THR A 7 7.24 -10.12 12.46
CA THR A 7 8.14 -9.46 11.51
C THR A 7 7.34 -8.87 10.35
N LEU A 8 6.34 -9.60 9.84
CA LEU A 8 5.44 -9.10 8.81
C LEU A 8 4.64 -7.90 9.30
N GLU A 9 4.11 -7.96 10.52
CA GLU A 9 3.37 -6.86 11.13
C GLU A 9 4.23 -5.57 11.22
N ARG A 10 5.47 -5.69 11.70
CA ARG A 10 6.41 -4.56 11.76
C ARG A 10 6.82 -4.02 10.40
N ILE A 11 7.04 -4.89 9.41
CA ILE A 11 7.38 -4.46 8.05
C ILE A 11 6.19 -3.72 7.42
N VAL A 12 4.97 -4.24 7.61
CA VAL A 12 3.74 -3.62 7.11
C VAL A 12 3.52 -2.27 7.78
N GLU A 13 3.65 -2.19 9.10
CA GLU A 13 3.49 -0.96 9.87
C GLU A 13 4.55 0.10 9.51
N ALA A 14 5.82 -0.31 9.38
CA ALA A 14 6.90 0.57 8.97
C ALA A 14 6.72 1.06 7.53
N ALA A 15 6.32 0.18 6.60
CA ALA A 15 6.06 0.55 5.21
C ALA A 15 4.86 1.50 5.08
N LEU A 16 3.80 1.28 5.86
CA LEU A 16 2.62 2.16 5.92
C LEU A 16 2.98 3.54 6.46
N THR A 17 3.67 3.58 7.61
CA THR A 17 4.06 4.83 8.26
C THR A 17 5.01 5.63 7.38
N ALA A 18 6.03 4.97 6.80
CA ALA A 18 6.98 5.61 5.91
C ALA A 18 6.32 6.08 4.61
N GLY A 19 5.49 5.24 3.98
CA GLY A 19 4.80 5.57 2.73
C GLY A 19 3.85 6.76 2.88
N VAL A 20 3.03 6.76 3.94
CA VAL A 20 2.11 7.87 4.22
C VAL A 20 2.86 9.15 4.60
N ALA A 21 3.90 9.06 5.42
CA ALA A 21 4.70 10.22 5.81
C ALA A 21 5.40 10.87 4.61
N VAL A 22 6.04 10.06 3.75
CA VAL A 22 6.69 10.55 2.52
C VAL A 22 5.67 11.16 1.56
N SER A 23 4.52 10.52 1.38
CA SER A 23 3.47 11.04 0.50
C SER A 23 2.90 12.36 1.02
N GLY A 24 2.65 12.46 2.33
CA GLY A 24 2.17 13.67 2.97
C GLY A 24 3.15 14.83 2.83
N LEU A 25 4.45 14.57 3.00
CA LEU A 25 5.50 15.57 2.77
C LEU A 25 5.52 16.06 1.32
N LEU A 26 5.40 15.15 0.35
CA LEU A 26 5.38 15.51 -1.07
C LEU A 26 4.14 16.33 -1.45
N LEU A 27 2.98 16.01 -0.88
CA LEU A 27 1.76 16.79 -1.06
C LEU A 27 1.89 18.20 -0.46
N VAL A 28 2.35 18.31 0.79
CA VAL A 28 2.55 19.60 1.44
C VAL A 28 3.57 20.44 0.66
N ALA A 29 4.69 19.84 0.25
CA ALA A 29 5.70 20.52 -0.55
C ALA A 29 5.15 21.00 -1.89
N GLY A 30 4.39 20.15 -2.61
CA GLY A 30 3.79 20.52 -3.88
C GLY A 30 2.73 21.63 -3.77
N LEU A 31 1.92 21.63 -2.71
CA LEU A 31 0.96 22.69 -2.42
C LEU A 31 1.65 24.02 -2.08
N VAL A 32 2.67 23.98 -1.21
CA VAL A 32 3.41 25.17 -0.77
C VAL A 32 4.22 25.78 -1.92
N LEU A 33 4.83 24.95 -2.76
CA LEU A 33 5.62 25.39 -3.91
C LEU A 33 4.78 25.71 -5.15
N GLY A 34 3.46 25.45 -5.12
CA GLY A 34 2.57 25.59 -6.28
C GLY A 34 2.96 24.69 -7.47
N SER A 35 3.74 23.62 -7.21
CA SER A 35 4.27 22.75 -8.24
C SER A 35 3.44 21.47 -8.34
N THR A 36 3.07 21.11 -9.57
CA THR A 36 2.29 19.89 -9.86
C THR A 36 3.13 18.62 -9.76
N ALA A 37 4.46 18.70 -9.92
CA ALA A 37 5.32 17.52 -9.92
C ALA A 37 5.40 16.81 -8.56
N PRO A 38 5.63 17.49 -7.40
CA PRO A 38 5.61 16.84 -6.09
C PRO A 38 4.21 16.35 -5.70
N LEU A 39 3.16 17.08 -6.09
CA LEU A 39 1.77 16.67 -5.88
C LEU A 39 1.46 15.34 -6.54
N TRP A 40 1.83 15.21 -7.82
CA TRP A 40 1.60 13.97 -8.58
C TRP A 40 2.32 12.78 -7.95
N TRP A 41 3.58 12.95 -7.53
CA TRP A 41 4.32 11.91 -6.82
C TRP A 41 3.71 11.55 -5.46
N GLY A 42 3.24 12.55 -4.69
CA GLY A 42 2.57 12.32 -3.41
C GLY A 42 1.26 11.54 -3.56
N VAL A 43 0.43 11.88 -4.56
CA VAL A 43 -0.81 11.15 -4.87
C VAL A 43 -0.49 9.74 -5.35
N LEU A 44 0.49 9.57 -6.23
CA LEU A 44 0.88 8.25 -6.74
C LEU A 44 1.35 7.33 -5.61
N LEU A 45 2.18 7.84 -4.69
CA LEU A 45 2.64 7.09 -3.53
C LEU A 45 1.49 6.73 -2.57
N LEU A 46 0.52 7.63 -2.35
CA LEU A 46 -0.68 7.31 -1.55
C LEU A 46 -1.50 6.18 -2.16
N ILE A 47 -1.67 6.16 -3.48
CA ILE A 47 -2.40 5.10 -4.19
C ILE A 47 -1.61 3.78 -4.17
N LEU A 48 -0.28 3.84 -4.29
CA LEU A 48 0.57 2.66 -4.34
C LEU A 48 0.76 1.99 -2.96
N THR A 49 0.77 2.78 -1.88
CA THR A 49 0.92 2.30 -0.49
C THR A 49 -0.04 1.13 -0.13
N PRO A 50 -1.37 1.23 -0.34
CA PRO A 50 -2.28 0.12 -0.06
C PRO A 50 -2.07 -1.09 -0.97
N VAL A 51 -1.62 -0.92 -2.22
CA VAL A 51 -1.32 -2.04 -3.14
C VAL A 51 -0.15 -2.87 -2.59
N VAL A 52 0.94 -2.21 -2.22
CA VAL A 52 2.11 -2.86 -1.62
C VAL A 52 1.75 -3.53 -0.30
N ARG A 53 0.94 -2.88 0.54
CA ARG A 53 0.44 -3.44 1.80
C ARG A 53 -0.27 -4.78 1.58
N VAL A 54 -1.20 -4.83 0.64
CA VAL A 54 -1.96 -6.05 0.38
C VAL A 54 -1.06 -7.14 -0.21
N LEU A 55 -0.14 -6.80 -1.11
CA LEU A 55 0.87 -7.73 -1.64
C LEU A 55 1.70 -8.41 -0.53
N VAL A 56 2.25 -7.63 0.41
CA VAL A 56 3.05 -8.16 1.52
C VAL A 56 2.22 -9.09 2.41
N VAL A 57 0.97 -8.71 2.70
CA VAL A 57 0.04 -9.53 3.49
C VAL A 57 -0.30 -10.83 2.75
N THR A 58 -0.62 -10.76 1.45
CA THR A 58 -0.93 -11.93 0.62
C THR A 58 0.25 -12.91 0.59
N VAL A 59 1.47 -12.42 0.37
CA VAL A 59 2.69 -13.26 0.37
C VAL A 59 2.91 -13.91 1.74
N GLY A 60 2.73 -13.17 2.83
CA GLY A 60 2.83 -13.70 4.20
C GLY A 60 1.84 -14.83 4.46
N LEU A 61 0.58 -14.65 4.05
CA LEU A 61 -0.49 -15.64 4.25
C LEU A 61 -0.29 -16.91 3.42
N ILE A 62 0.19 -16.77 2.18
CA ILE A 62 0.51 -17.92 1.31
C ILE A 62 1.63 -18.77 1.94
N LEU A 63 2.65 -18.12 2.50
CA LEU A 63 3.77 -18.80 3.15
C LEU A 63 3.36 -19.49 4.46
N ASP A 64 2.38 -18.94 5.18
CA ASP A 64 1.82 -19.53 6.41
C ASP A 64 0.73 -20.59 6.14
N HIS A 65 0.42 -20.89 4.86
CA HIS A 65 -0.53 -21.93 4.42
C HIS A 65 -1.98 -21.71 4.88
N ASP A 66 -2.35 -20.46 5.20
CA ASP A 66 -3.70 -20.09 5.65
C ASP A 66 -4.57 -19.68 4.45
N TRP A 67 -5.19 -20.68 3.84
CA TRP A 67 -5.91 -20.57 2.57
C TRP A 67 -7.15 -19.69 2.61
N LEU A 68 -7.84 -19.60 3.77
CA LEU A 68 -9.03 -18.75 3.92
C LEU A 68 -8.64 -17.28 3.91
N PHE A 69 -7.64 -16.91 4.69
CA PHE A 69 -7.14 -15.53 4.73
C PHE A 69 -6.47 -15.12 3.42
N ALA A 70 -5.72 -16.02 2.79
CA ALA A 70 -5.13 -15.77 1.48
C ALA A 70 -6.20 -15.45 0.42
N GLY A 71 -7.33 -16.18 0.41
CA GLY A 71 -8.45 -15.91 -0.49
C GLY A 71 -9.07 -14.53 -0.30
N VAL A 72 -9.31 -14.12 0.96
CA VAL A 72 -9.83 -12.78 1.28
C VAL A 72 -8.84 -11.69 0.87
N SER A 73 -7.54 -11.88 1.16
CA SER A 73 -6.49 -10.92 0.78
C SER A 73 -6.39 -10.77 -0.74
N LEU A 74 -6.49 -11.87 -1.48
CA LEU A 74 -6.49 -11.86 -2.95
C LEU A 74 -7.73 -11.13 -3.52
N PHE A 75 -8.90 -11.32 -2.91
CA PHE A 75 -10.11 -10.58 -3.28
C PHE A 75 -9.93 -9.07 -3.09
N VAL A 76 -9.42 -8.64 -1.93
CA VAL A 76 -9.13 -7.23 -1.66
C VAL A 76 -8.09 -6.67 -2.64
N LEU A 77 -7.05 -7.45 -2.97
CA LEU A 77 -6.06 -7.07 -3.97
C LEU A 77 -6.69 -6.85 -5.35
N GLY A 78 -7.62 -7.73 -5.74
CA GLY A 78 -8.39 -7.59 -6.98
C GLY A 78 -9.23 -6.32 -6.99
N VAL A 79 -9.92 -6.01 -5.90
CA VAL A 79 -10.69 -4.76 -5.75
C VAL A 79 -9.77 -3.53 -5.88
N LEU A 80 -8.62 -3.52 -5.20
CA LEU A 80 -7.66 -2.42 -5.29
C LEU A 80 -7.10 -2.25 -6.71
N LEU A 81 -6.71 -3.33 -7.37
CA LEU A 81 -6.25 -3.29 -8.76
C LEU A 81 -7.34 -2.76 -9.69
N SER A 82 -8.60 -3.17 -9.50
CA SER A 82 -9.72 -2.65 -10.28
C SER A 82 -9.94 -1.15 -10.05
N SER A 83 -9.77 -0.67 -8.82
CA SER A 83 -9.93 0.75 -8.46
C SER A 83 -8.81 1.62 -9.04
N VAL A 84 -7.56 1.14 -9.01
CA VAL A 84 -6.41 1.79 -9.67
C VAL A 84 -6.61 1.82 -11.18
N TYR A 85 -7.05 0.70 -11.77
CA TYR A 85 -7.29 0.62 -13.21
C TYR A 85 -8.39 1.58 -13.67
N VAL A 86 -9.49 1.71 -12.92
CA VAL A 86 -10.55 2.67 -13.20
C VAL A 86 -10.07 4.11 -13.01
N SER A 87 -9.34 4.41 -11.92
CA SER A 87 -8.83 5.75 -11.65
C SER A 87 -7.82 6.22 -12.68
N GLY A 88 -6.97 5.34 -13.21
CA GLY A 88 -6.03 5.66 -14.28
C GLY A 88 -6.66 5.84 -15.67
N ARG A 89 -7.96 5.51 -15.80
CA ARG A 89 -8.71 5.63 -17.05
C ARG A 89 -9.63 6.86 -17.10
N LEU A 90 -9.77 7.56 -15.98
CA LEU A 90 -10.50 8.83 -15.81
C LEU A 90 -9.54 10.01 -16.00
#